data_AF-A0A9D6SH16-F1
#
_entry.id   AF-A0A9D6SH16-F1
#
_cell.length_a   1.000
_cell.length_b   1.000
_cell.length_c   1.000
_cell.angle_alpha   90.00
_cell.angle_beta   90.00
_cell.angle_gamma   90.00
#
_symmetry.space_group_name_H-M   'P 1'
#
loop_
_entity.id
_entity.type
_entity.pdbx_description
1 polymer ?
#
loop_
_entity_poly.entity_id
_entity_poly.type
_entity_poly.pdbx_seq_one_letter_code
_entity_poly.pdbx_strand_id
1 'polypeptide(L)'
;MALDEIHARRLETMATIFERALDRMELVLKSLEGGKAALSLQGAQIQRARERMEQMRRRIEDALERFSVSLTRPNPRQMLAAELSMLWVILENARPERMKGYGKELTPADRKSWEELIQTLLKNLAELRDCTR
;
A
#
# COMPACT_ATOMS: atom_id res chain seq x y z
N MET A 1 11.34 29.25 -0.23
CA MET A 1 10.29 29.75 -1.15
C MET A 1 9.12 28.79 -1.01
N ALA A 2 7.97 29.26 -0.55
CA ALA A 2 6.80 28.40 -0.41
C ALA A 2 6.33 27.97 -1.81
N LEU A 3 6.09 26.67 -2.00
CA LEU A 3 5.43 26.17 -3.21
C LEU A 3 3.97 26.61 -3.21
N ASP A 4 3.43 26.83 -4.40
CA ASP A 4 1.99 26.92 -4.61
C ASP A 4 1.29 25.65 -4.10
N GLU A 5 0.06 25.79 -3.60
CA GLU A 5 -0.65 24.75 -2.83
C GLU A 5 -0.80 23.42 -3.61
N ILE A 6 -1.04 23.51 -4.92
CA ILE A 6 -1.14 22.34 -5.81
C ILE A 6 0.22 21.62 -5.90
N HIS A 7 1.30 22.39 -5.99
CA HIS A 7 2.65 21.84 -6.10
C HIS A 7 3.14 21.27 -4.78
N ALA A 8 2.81 21.91 -3.65
CA ALA A 8 3.05 21.39 -2.31
C ALA A 8 2.34 20.04 -2.10
N ARG A 9 1.07 19.94 -2.49
CA ARG A 9 0.28 18.70 -2.37
C ARG A 9 0.80 17.57 -3.27
N ARG A 10 1.27 17.90 -4.47
CA ARG A 10 1.93 16.93 -5.37
C ARG A 10 3.25 16.44 -4.78
N LEU A 11 4.04 17.33 -4.20
CA LEU A 11 5.30 16.98 -3.52
C LEU A 11 5.04 16.08 -2.31
N GLU A 12 4.03 16.40 -1.49
CA GLU A 12 3.60 15.58 -0.36
C GLU A 12 3.15 14.17 -0.81
N THR A 13 2.36 14.09 -1.89
CA THR A 13 1.90 12.82 -2.46
C THR A 13 3.08 11.99 -2.97
N MET A 14 4.00 12.62 -3.72
CA MET A 14 5.20 11.96 -4.23
C MET A 14 6.06 11.42 -3.09
N ALA A 15 6.35 12.25 -2.08
CA ALA A 15 7.13 11.86 -0.92
C ALA A 15 6.47 10.68 -0.17
N THR A 16 5.15 10.71 0.03
CA THR A 16 4.41 9.61 0.66
C THR A 16 4.50 8.31 -0.13
N ILE A 17 4.41 8.35 -1.47
CA ILE A 17 4.54 7.17 -2.32
C ILE A 17 5.96 6.60 -2.23
N PHE A 18 6.98 7.46 -2.27
CA PHE A 18 8.37 7.04 -2.15
C PHE A 18 8.67 6.39 -0.81
N GLU A 19 8.26 7.01 0.31
CA GLU A 19 8.44 6.43 1.65
C GLU A 19 7.83 5.04 1.77
N ARG A 20 6.56 4.89 1.32
CA ARG A 20 5.90 3.58 1.31
C ARG A 20 6.61 2.54 0.45
N ALA A 21 7.18 2.95 -0.69
CA ALA A 21 7.94 2.05 -1.55
C ALA A 21 9.25 1.61 -0.87
N LEU A 22 9.97 2.54 -0.26
CA LEU A 22 11.20 2.27 0.50
C LEU A 22 10.93 1.35 1.69
N ASP A 23 9.82 1.53 2.40
CA ASP A 23 9.43 0.66 3.52
C ASP A 23 9.15 -0.79 3.07
N ARG A 24 8.46 -0.97 1.93
CA ARG A 24 8.26 -2.30 1.34
C ARG A 24 9.59 -2.93 0.91
N MET A 25 10.50 -2.16 0.31
CA MET A 25 11.82 -2.63 -0.06
C MET A 25 12.62 -3.08 1.18
N GLU A 26 12.56 -2.32 2.27
CA GLU A 26 13.23 -2.68 3.53
C GLU A 26 12.67 -3.98 4.11
N LEU A 27 11.36 -4.21 4.04
CA LEU A 27 10.73 -5.45 4.49
C LEU A 27 11.22 -6.66 3.67
N VAL A 28 11.34 -6.50 2.35
CA VAL A 28 11.93 -7.54 1.48
C VAL A 28 13.39 -7.79 1.85
N LEU A 29 14.21 -6.75 2.03
CA LEU A 29 15.62 -6.91 2.42
C LEU A 29 15.77 -7.64 3.76
N LYS A 30 14.96 -7.31 4.77
CA LYS A 30 14.93 -8.02 6.06
C LYS A 30 14.55 -9.49 5.93
N SER A 31 13.61 -9.81 5.03
CA SER A 31 13.21 -11.20 4.78
C SER A 31 14.33 -12.03 4.15
N LEU A 32 15.19 -11.39 3.34
CA LEU A 32 16.36 -12.03 2.72
C LEU A 32 17.47 -12.30 3.75
N GLU A 33 17.63 -11.45 4.76
CA GLU A 33 18.60 -11.64 5.84
C GLU A 33 18.23 -12.80 6.79
N GLY A 34 16.94 -13.10 6.95
CA GLY A 34 16.44 -14.20 7.80
C GLY A 34 16.48 -15.58 7.15
N GLY A 35 16.66 -15.66 5.82
CA GLY A 35 16.76 -16.91 5.08
C GLY A 35 18.17 -17.50 5.16
N LYS A 36 18.31 -18.74 5.62
CA LYS A 36 19.58 -19.46 5.82
C LYS A 36 20.43 -19.73 4.57
N ALA A 37 20.23 -19.02 3.45
CA ALA A 37 20.91 -19.30 2.20
C ALA A 37 21.52 -18.05 1.55
N ALA A 38 22.86 -18.07 1.50
CA ALA A 38 23.73 -17.47 0.48
C ALA A 38 24.48 -16.15 0.80
N LEU A 39 25.63 -16.33 1.48
CA LEU A 39 26.95 -15.78 1.14
C LEU A 39 27.16 -14.26 1.32
N SER A 40 28.33 -13.90 1.85
CA SER A 40 28.81 -12.52 2.12
C SER A 40 28.66 -11.50 0.97
N LEU A 41 28.51 -11.96 -0.27
CA LEU A 41 28.19 -11.16 -1.45
C LEU A 41 26.78 -10.53 -1.40
N GLN A 42 25.77 -11.22 -0.83
CA GLN A 42 24.44 -10.64 -0.62
C GLN A 42 24.44 -9.58 0.47
N GLY A 43 25.20 -9.77 1.55
CA GLY A 43 25.28 -8.79 2.64
C GLY A 43 25.80 -7.42 2.18
N ALA A 44 26.86 -7.40 1.36
CA ALA A 44 27.38 -6.15 0.79
C ALA A 44 26.39 -5.49 -0.19
N GLN A 45 25.62 -6.27 -0.94
CA GLN A 45 24.60 -5.77 -1.85
C GLN A 45 23.39 -5.20 -1.10
N ILE A 46 22.91 -5.90 -0.07
CA ILE A 46 21.84 -5.45 0.83
C ILE A 46 22.27 -4.15 1.53
N GLN A 47 23.50 -4.07 2.01
CA GLN A 47 24.02 -2.87 2.66
C GLN A 47 24.08 -1.68 1.69
N ARG A 48 24.59 -1.87 0.46
CA ARG A 48 24.56 -0.82 -0.56
C ARG A 48 23.15 -0.39 -0.93
N ALA A 49 22.21 -1.33 -0.99
CA ALA A 49 20.80 -1.03 -1.25
C ALA A 49 20.22 -0.14 -0.14
N ARG A 50 20.48 -0.48 1.13
CA ARG A 50 20.08 0.33 2.29
C ARG A 50 20.70 1.72 2.29
N GLU A 51 22.00 1.83 2.03
CA GLU A 51 22.68 3.12 1.91
C GLU A 51 22.05 3.98 0.81
N ARG A 52 21.70 3.36 -0.32
CA ARG A 52 21.07 4.09 -1.42
C ARG A 52 19.64 4.53 -1.08
N MET A 53 18.88 3.67 -0.40
CA MET A 53 17.54 3.99 0.10
C MET A 53 17.59 5.14 1.11
N GLU A 54 18.54 5.12 2.03
CA GLU A 54 18.77 6.19 3.01
C GLU A 54 19.12 7.52 2.33
N GLN A 55 19.99 7.49 1.32
CA GLN A 55 20.28 8.68 0.51
C GLN A 55 19.04 9.21 -0.21
N MET A 56 18.13 8.33 -0.65
CA MET A 56 16.86 8.75 -1.26
C MET A 56 15.96 9.42 -0.22
N ARG A 57 15.81 8.85 0.98
CA ARG A 57 15.03 9.45 2.08
C ARG A 57 15.51 10.85 2.41
N ARG A 58 16.82 11.02 2.62
CA ARG A 58 17.40 12.34 2.93
C ARG A 58 17.13 13.37 1.84
N ARG A 59 17.22 12.98 0.57
CA ARG A 59 16.90 13.89 -0.55
C ARG A 59 15.43 14.29 -0.58
N ILE A 60 14.54 13.40 -0.19
CA ILE A 60 13.10 13.68 -0.08
C ILE A 60 12.86 14.63 1.10
N GLU A 61 13.46 14.36 2.27
CA GLU A 61 13.40 15.25 3.44
C GLU A 61 13.95 16.65 3.13
N ASP A 62 15.13 16.75 2.53
CA ASP A 62 15.73 18.02 2.10
C ASP A 62 14.79 18.80 1.16
N ALA A 63 14.14 18.10 0.22
CA ALA A 63 13.19 18.72 -0.69
C ALA A 63 11.95 19.23 0.05
N LEU A 64 11.40 18.43 0.96
CA LEU A 64 10.24 18.82 1.78
C LEU A 64 10.55 20.03 2.66
N GLU A 65 11.70 20.03 3.33
CA GLU A 65 12.17 21.16 4.15
C GLU A 65 12.38 22.42 3.32
N ARG A 66 13.08 22.31 2.18
CA ARG A 66 13.36 23.43 1.27
C ARG A 66 12.10 24.15 0.80
N PHE A 67 11.03 23.38 0.60
CA PHE A 67 9.73 23.91 0.15
C PHE A 67 8.72 24.10 1.28
N SER A 68 9.14 23.90 2.54
CA SER A 68 8.29 24.02 3.73
C SER A 68 7.02 23.16 3.66
N VAL A 69 7.12 21.98 3.04
CA VAL A 69 6.04 21.00 2.95
C VAL A 69 6.17 20.04 4.11
N SER A 70 5.25 20.14 5.08
CA SER A 70 5.12 19.12 6.11
C SER A 70 4.46 17.87 5.50
N LEU A 71 5.11 16.72 5.62
CA LEU A 71 4.42 15.45 5.41
C LEU A 71 3.34 15.33 6.47
N THR A 72 2.09 15.54 6.10
CA THR A 72 0.97 15.15 6.95
C THR A 72 0.95 13.64 6.86
N ARG A 73 1.69 12.95 7.76
CA ARG A 73 1.60 11.50 7.84
C ARG A 73 0.12 11.18 8.05
N PRO A 74 -0.55 10.53 7.09
CA PRO A 74 -1.96 10.25 7.23
C PRO A 74 -2.12 9.47 8.53
N ASN A 75 -3.03 9.94 9.38
CA ASN A 75 -3.28 9.31 10.67
C ASN A 75 -3.47 7.80 10.40
N PRO A 76 -2.87 6.88 11.18
CA PRO A 76 -3.06 5.44 10.99
C PRO A 76 -4.52 5.05 10.78
N ARG A 77 -5.47 5.76 11.40
CA ARG A 77 -6.92 5.61 11.15
C ARG A 77 -7.35 6.00 9.73
N GLN A 78 -6.85 7.09 9.18
CA GLN A 78 -7.11 7.50 7.79
C GLN A 78 -6.48 6.52 6.79
N MET A 79 -5.30 5.99 7.10
CA MET A 79 -4.69 4.94 6.28
C MET A 79 -5.53 3.67 6.29
N LEU A 80 -5.93 3.19 7.47
CA LEU A 80 -6.82 2.04 7.60
C LEU A 80 -8.16 2.28 6.89
N ALA A 81 -8.75 3.45 7.02
CA ALA A 81 -9.99 3.79 6.32
C ALA A 81 -9.82 3.77 4.79
N ALA A 82 -8.68 4.25 4.26
CA ALA A 82 -8.39 4.21 2.84
C ALA A 82 -8.21 2.78 2.32
N GLU A 83 -7.46 1.95 3.03
CA GLU A 83 -7.26 0.53 2.67
C GLU A 83 -8.57 -0.27 2.75
N LEU A 84 -9.37 -0.07 3.81
CA LEU A 84 -10.70 -0.69 3.94
C LEU A 84 -11.64 -0.25 2.82
N SER A 85 -11.58 1.02 2.41
CA SER A 85 -12.38 1.53 1.28
C SER A 85 -11.95 0.90 -0.04
N MET A 86 -10.66 0.70 -0.26
CA MET A 86 -10.14 0.03 -1.45
C MET A 86 -10.58 -1.44 -1.52
N LEU A 87 -10.48 -2.16 -0.41
CA LEU A 87 -10.94 -3.55 -0.31
C LEU A 87 -12.44 -3.67 -0.55
N TRP A 88 -13.25 -2.73 -0.04
CA TRP A 88 -14.68 -2.70 -0.32
C TRP A 88 -14.96 -2.58 -1.82
N VAL A 89 -14.30 -1.64 -2.51
CA VAL A 89 -14.47 -1.45 -3.96
C VAL A 89 -14.07 -2.69 -4.75
N ILE A 90 -12.99 -3.36 -4.36
CA ILE A 90 -12.54 -4.60 -4.99
C ILE A 90 -13.60 -5.70 -4.83
N LEU A 91 -14.12 -5.91 -3.62
CA LEU A 91 -15.14 -6.92 -3.33
C LEU A 91 -16.46 -6.64 -4.06
N GLU A 92 -16.88 -5.37 -4.10
CA GLU A 92 -18.06 -4.96 -4.86
C GLU A 92 -17.91 -5.25 -6.35
N ASN A 93 -16.74 -5.01 -6.92
CA ASN A 93 -16.45 -5.32 -8.33
C ASN A 93 -16.31 -6.82 -8.60
N ALA A 94 -16.02 -7.62 -7.58
CA ALA A 94 -15.95 -9.07 -7.70
C ALA A 94 -17.34 -9.74 -7.65
N ARG A 95 -18.44 -9.01 -7.41
CA ARG A 95 -19.78 -9.60 -7.36
C ARG A 95 -20.13 -10.34 -8.67
N PRO A 96 -20.83 -11.49 -8.61
CA PRO A 96 -21.18 -12.26 -9.81
C PRO A 96 -21.97 -11.47 -10.86
N GLU A 97 -22.73 -10.46 -10.46
CA GLU A 97 -23.47 -9.59 -11.38
C GLU A 97 -22.55 -8.67 -12.19
N ARG A 98 -21.39 -8.31 -11.63
CA ARG A 98 -20.38 -7.43 -12.25
C ARG A 98 -19.30 -8.21 -13.00
N MET A 99 -19.16 -9.51 -12.77
CA MET A 99 -18.20 -10.38 -13.45
C MET A 99 -18.67 -10.85 -14.85
N LYS A 100 -19.77 -10.34 -15.38
CA LYS A 100 -20.25 -10.69 -16.73
C LYS A 100 -19.17 -10.37 -17.78
N GLY A 101 -18.80 -11.37 -18.58
CA GLY A 101 -17.77 -11.24 -19.62
C GLY A 101 -16.34 -11.58 -19.20
N TYR A 102 -16.11 -11.94 -17.94
CA TYR A 102 -14.81 -12.43 -17.47
C TYR A 102 -14.78 -13.96 -17.38
N GLY A 103 -14.05 -14.59 -18.30
CA GLY A 103 -13.77 -16.04 -18.23
C GLY A 103 -14.98 -16.94 -18.50
N LYS A 104 -14.94 -18.15 -17.93
CA LYS A 104 -15.99 -19.17 -18.09
C LYS A 104 -17.23 -18.77 -17.29
N GLU A 105 -18.42 -18.92 -17.87
CA GLU A 105 -19.66 -18.65 -17.15
C GLU A 105 -19.75 -19.54 -15.89
N LEU A 106 -19.95 -18.89 -14.75
CA LEU A 106 -20.15 -19.55 -13.47
C LEU A 106 -21.44 -20.35 -13.52
N THR A 107 -21.39 -21.60 -13.06
CA THR A 107 -22.63 -22.36 -12.86
C THR A 107 -23.48 -21.69 -11.77
N PRO A 108 -24.80 -21.95 -11.71
CA PRO A 108 -25.64 -21.39 -10.65
C PRO A 108 -25.15 -21.74 -9.23
N ALA A 109 -24.56 -22.92 -9.04
CA ALA A 109 -23.98 -23.34 -7.77
C ALA A 109 -22.70 -22.53 -7.43
N ASP A 110 -21.80 -22.37 -8.39
CA ASP A 110 -20.57 -21.58 -8.20
C ASP A 110 -20.89 -20.11 -7.96
N ARG A 111 -21.88 -19.56 -8.68
CA ARG A 111 -22.36 -18.19 -8.48
C ARG A 111 -22.87 -17.98 -7.06
N LYS A 112 -23.66 -18.92 -6.54
CA LYS A 112 -24.17 -18.83 -5.17
C LYS A 112 -23.04 -18.91 -4.14
N SER A 113 -22.13 -19.87 -4.28
CA SER A 113 -20.97 -20.00 -3.40
C SER A 113 -20.07 -18.76 -3.42
N TRP A 114 -19.86 -18.17 -4.61
CA TRP A 114 -19.08 -16.95 -4.79
C TRP A 114 -19.74 -15.73 -4.13
N GLU A 115 -21.06 -15.58 -4.28
CA GLU A 115 -21.81 -14.51 -3.61
C GLU A 115 -21.74 -14.65 -2.09
N GLU A 116 -21.90 -15.86 -1.55
CA GLU A 116 -21.77 -16.12 -0.11
C GLU A 116 -20.38 -15.75 0.42
N LEU A 117 -19.32 -16.08 -0.33
CA LEU A 117 -17.95 -15.69 0.01
C LEU A 117 -17.79 -14.16 0.03
N ILE A 118 -18.24 -13.46 -1.01
CA ILE A 118 -18.14 -12.00 -1.10
C ILE A 118 -18.92 -11.32 0.02
N GLN A 119 -20.14 -11.79 0.30
CA GLN A 119 -20.94 -11.24 1.40
C GLN A 119 -20.27 -11.45 2.75
N THR A 120 -19.66 -12.61 2.98
CA THR A 120 -18.90 -12.89 4.21
C THR A 120 -17.71 -11.93 4.35
N LEU A 121 -16.95 -11.72 3.27
CA LEU A 121 -15.81 -10.80 3.27
C LEU A 121 -16.23 -9.34 3.47
N LEU A 122 -17.32 -8.91 2.83
CA LEU A 122 -17.90 -7.58 3.01
C LEU A 122 -18.38 -7.35 4.45
N LYS A 123 -18.99 -8.37 5.07
CA LYS A 123 -19.40 -8.33 6.47
C LYS A 123 -18.20 -8.17 7.40
N ASN A 124 -17.16 -8.99 7.23
CA ASN A 124 -15.94 -8.89 8.03
C ASN A 124 -15.26 -7.53 7.86
N LEU A 125 -15.28 -6.97 6.65
CA LEU A 125 -14.76 -5.64 6.37
C LEU A 125 -15.56 -4.53 7.07
N ALA A 126 -16.90 -4.67 7.12
CA ALA A 126 -17.76 -3.74 7.86
C ALA A 126 -17.46 -3.77 9.36
N GLU A 127 -17.30 -4.96 9.95
CA GLU A 127 -16.91 -5.13 11.35
C GLU A 127 -15.54 -4.49 11.64
N LEU A 128 -14.55 -4.69 10.78
CA LEU A 128 -13.23 -4.05 10.90
C LEU A 128 -13.30 -2.52 10.81
N ARG A 129 -14.19 -1.99 9.95
CA ARG A 129 -14.42 -0.55 9.84
C ARG A 129 -15.04 0.03 11.10
N ASP A 130 -15.96 -0.70 11.72
CA ASP A 130 -16.62 -0.26 12.96
C ASP A 130 -15.67 -0.32 14.17
N CYS A 131 -14.72 -1.26 14.20
CA CYS A 131 -13.64 -1.31 15.19
C CYS A 131 -12.58 -0.19 15.05
N THR A 132 -12.51 0.48 13.89
CA THR A 132 -11.47 1.48 13.57
C THR A 132 -11.98 2.92 13.57
N ARG A 133 -13.27 3.14 13.86
CA ARG A 133 -13.90 4.46 14.11
C ARG A 133 -13.58 4.96 15.51
#